data_AF-A0A548QSW8-F1
#
_entry.id   AF-A0A548QSW8-F1
#
_cell.length_a   1.000
_cell.length_b   1.000
_cell.length_c   1.000
_cell.angle_alpha   90.00
_cell.angle_beta   90.00
_cell.angle_gamma   90.00
#
_symmetry.space_group_name_H-M   'P 1'
#
loop_
_entity.id
_entity.type
_entity.pdbx_description
1 polymer ?
#
loop_
_entity_poly.entity_id
_entity_poly.type
_entity_poly.pdbx_seq_one_letter_code
_entity_poly.pdbx_strand_id
1 'polypeptide(L)'
;MNHKDWDFVNRRLVAKMLSEMEYEQVFHAESQGDDHYCINLPGAQWRFIAERGIWGWLWIDAQTLRCTDEPVLAQTLLMPLKPVLSMSDATVAEHMQDLYATL
;
A
#
# COMPACT_ATOMS: atom_id res chain seq x y z
N MET A 1 -0.28 -18.01 14.39
CA MET A 1 -1.01 -16.81 13.92
C MET A 1 -2.25 -17.27 13.17
N ASN A 2 -3.43 -16.74 13.47
CA ASN A 2 -4.64 -17.04 12.71
C ASN A 2 -4.62 -16.25 11.39
N HIS A 3 -5.11 -16.83 10.30
CA HIS A 3 -5.22 -16.18 8.98
C HIS A 3 -5.89 -14.80 9.06
N LYS A 4 -6.84 -14.62 9.99
CA LYS A 4 -7.52 -13.33 10.20
C LYS A 4 -6.59 -12.25 10.74
N ASP A 5 -5.73 -12.60 11.71
CA ASP A 5 -4.78 -11.64 12.29
C ASP A 5 -3.73 -11.25 11.25
N TRP A 6 -3.28 -12.23 10.45
CA TRP A 6 -2.31 -12.00 9.38
C TRP A 6 -2.84 -11.06 8.28
N ASP A 7 -4.07 -11.29 7.81
CA ASP A 7 -4.73 -10.38 6.84
C ASP A 7 -4.93 -8.98 7.44
N PHE A 8 -5.35 -8.91 8.71
CA PHE A 8 -5.56 -7.64 9.40
C PHE A 8 -4.29 -6.80 9.50
N VAL A 9 -3.16 -7.38 9.94
CA VAL A 9 -1.90 -6.63 10.06
C VAL A 9 -1.36 -6.21 8.70
N ASN A 10 -1.46 -7.08 7.68
CA ASN A 10 -1.02 -6.75 6.31
C ASN A 10 -1.80 -5.58 5.72
N ARG A 11 -3.14 -5.59 5.84
CA ARG A 11 -3.99 -4.50 5.34
C ARG A 11 -3.65 -3.17 6.00
N ARG A 12 -3.40 -3.17 7.31
CA ARG A 12 -3.03 -1.93 8.03
C ARG A 12 -1.67 -1.41 7.61
N LEU A 13 -0.69 -2.29 7.42
CA LEU A 13 0.63 -1.88 6.96
C LEU A 13 0.57 -1.33 5.52
N VAL A 14 -0.16 -2.00 4.63
CA VAL A 14 -0.38 -1.53 3.24
C VAL A 14 -1.06 -0.17 3.22
N ALA A 15 -2.14 0.02 3.99
CA ALA A 15 -2.83 1.31 4.10
C ALA A 15 -1.86 2.41 4.54
N LYS A 16 -1.06 2.15 5.58
CA LYS A 16 -0.06 3.10 6.07
C LYS A 16 0.97 3.44 4.98
N MET A 17 1.55 2.45 4.32
CA MET A 17 2.56 2.66 3.27
C MET A 17 2.00 3.48 2.11
N LEU A 18 0.79 3.15 1.63
CA LEU A 18 0.15 3.88 0.54
C LEU A 18 -0.15 5.32 0.94
N SER A 19 -0.71 5.56 2.12
CA SER A 19 -1.01 6.92 2.61
C SER A 19 0.25 7.79 2.74
N GLU A 20 1.32 7.26 3.33
CA GLU A 20 2.56 8.01 3.53
C GLU A 20 3.29 8.30 2.21
N MET A 21 3.41 7.29 1.34
CA MET A 21 4.09 7.48 0.05
C MET A 21 3.31 8.39 -0.91
N GLU A 22 1.97 8.37 -0.85
CA GLU A 22 1.13 9.30 -1.61
C GLU A 22 1.32 10.74 -1.11
N TYR A 23 1.43 10.90 0.21
CA TYR A 23 1.67 12.20 0.83
C TYR A 23 3.07 12.76 0.51
N GLU A 24 4.09 11.90 0.48
CA GLU A 24 5.45 12.22 0.04
C GLU A 24 5.59 12.33 -1.50
N GLN A 25 4.47 12.31 -2.23
CA GLN A 25 4.40 12.48 -3.69
C GLN A 25 5.19 11.43 -4.51
N VAL A 26 5.43 10.24 -3.94
CA VAL A 26 6.03 9.11 -4.67
C VAL A 26 5.12 8.66 -5.82
N PHE A 27 3.81 8.72 -5.58
CA PHE A 27 2.73 8.54 -6.55
C PHE A 27 1.52 9.35 -6.08
N HIS A 28 0.50 9.47 -6.93
CA HIS A 28 -0.72 10.20 -6.59
C HIS A 28 -1.94 9.29 -6.64
N ALA A 29 -2.84 9.45 -5.68
CA ALA A 29 -4.13 8.78 -5.71
C ALA A 29 -5.09 9.52 -6.64
N GLU A 30 -5.61 8.81 -7.63
CA GLU A 30 -6.65 9.29 -8.52
C GLU A 30 -8.02 9.08 -7.87
N SER A 31 -8.78 10.17 -7.69
CA SER A 31 -10.17 10.08 -7.24
C SER A 31 -11.05 9.44 -8.31
N GLN A 32 -11.88 8.48 -7.90
CA GLN A 32 -12.85 7.77 -8.74
C GLN A 32 -14.29 8.24 -8.45
N GLY A 33 -14.48 9.21 -7.54
CA GLY A 33 -15.80 9.64 -7.03
C GLY A 33 -16.22 8.90 -5.75
N ASP A 34 -17.15 9.47 -5.00
CA ASP A 34 -17.75 8.89 -3.77
C ASP A 34 -16.71 8.32 -2.79
N ASP A 35 -15.65 9.08 -2.47
CA ASP A 35 -14.54 8.71 -1.58
C ASP A 35 -13.71 7.50 -2.04
N HIS A 36 -13.90 7.04 -3.27
CA HIS A 36 -13.09 5.98 -3.87
C HIS A 36 -11.82 6.56 -4.49
N TYR A 37 -10.71 5.90 -4.22
CA TYR A 37 -9.40 6.26 -4.74
C TYR A 37 -8.73 5.07 -5.42
N CYS A 38 -7.86 5.39 -6.37
CA CYS A 38 -7.06 4.43 -7.10
C CYS A 38 -5.59 4.90 -7.15
N ILE A 39 -4.66 4.00 -6.83
CA ILE A 39 -3.22 4.21 -7.04
C ILE A 39 -2.74 3.19 -8.07
N ASN A 40 -2.20 3.71 -9.17
CA ASN A 40 -1.65 2.92 -10.26
C ASN A 40 -0.14 2.76 -10.07
N LEU A 41 0.33 1.52 -9.88
CA LEU A 41 1.74 1.16 -9.82
C LEU A 41 2.10 0.23 -11.00
N PRO A 42 3.38 0.07 -11.35
CA PRO A 42 3.79 -0.88 -12.37
C PRO A 42 3.30 -2.31 -12.04
N GLY A 43 2.37 -2.82 -12.84
CA GLY A 43 1.82 -4.18 -12.70
C GLY A 43 0.78 -4.37 -11.60
N ALA A 44 0.40 -3.33 -10.86
CA ALA A 44 -0.57 -3.43 -9.76
C ALA A 44 -1.47 -2.19 -9.68
N GLN A 45 -2.76 -2.41 -9.43
CA GLN A 45 -3.72 -1.32 -9.20
C GLN A 45 -4.35 -1.49 -7.82
N TRP A 46 -4.14 -0.48 -6.98
CA TRP A 46 -4.66 -0.45 -5.62
C TRP A 46 -5.90 0.42 -5.56
N ARG A 47 -7.02 -0.16 -5.14
CA ARG A 47 -8.30 0.54 -4.96
C ARG A 47 -8.72 0.49 -3.50
N PHE A 48 -9.24 1.59 -3.00
CA PHE A 48 -9.67 1.73 -1.61
C PHE A 48 -10.60 2.92 -1.43
N ILE A 49 -11.29 2.96 -0.30
CA ILE A 49 -12.02 4.13 0.19
C ILE A 49 -11.11 4.90 1.14
N ALA A 50 -11.08 6.21 1.03
CA ALA A 50 -10.33 7.07 1.92
C ALA A 50 -10.97 8.45 2.08
N GLU A 51 -10.65 9.13 3.17
CA GLU A 51 -10.90 10.56 3.33
C GLU A 51 -9.57 11.32 3.21
N ARG A 52 -9.53 12.42 2.46
CA ARG A 52 -8.33 13.28 2.42
C ARG A 52 -8.42 14.34 3.50
N GLY A 53 -7.57 14.23 4.52
CA GLY A 53 -7.52 15.18 5.62
C GLY A 53 -6.99 16.56 5.21
N ILE A 54 -7.07 17.53 6.12
CA ILE A 54 -6.71 18.94 5.85
C ILE A 54 -5.26 19.10 5.37
N TRP A 55 -4.38 18.19 5.83
CA TRP A 55 -2.96 18.21 5.49
C TRP A 55 -2.68 17.61 4.11
N GLY A 56 -3.68 17.04 3.44
CA GLY A 56 -3.51 16.31 2.20
C GLY A 56 -3.21 14.82 2.38
N TRP A 57 -3.01 14.33 3.61
CA TRP A 57 -2.79 12.91 3.91
C TRP A 57 -4.09 12.10 3.81
N LEU A 58 -4.03 10.90 3.24
CA LEU A 58 -5.18 10.01 3.06
C LEU A 58 -5.41 9.12 4.29
N TRP A 59 -6.63 9.16 4.82
CA TRP A 59 -7.12 8.23 5.82
C TRP A 59 -7.77 7.03 5.13
N ILE A 60 -6.96 6.03 4.79
CA ILE A 60 -7.40 4.84 4.06
C ILE A 60 -8.13 3.86 4.98
N ASP A 61 -9.32 3.42 4.60
CA ASP A 61 -9.97 2.26 5.22
C ASP A 61 -9.32 0.96 4.72
N ALA A 62 -8.48 0.37 5.57
CA ALA A 62 -7.73 -0.84 5.27
C ALA A 62 -8.60 -2.06 4.90
N GLN A 63 -9.87 -2.12 5.33
CA GLN A 63 -10.78 -3.22 5.00
C GLN A 63 -11.24 -3.17 3.54
N THR A 64 -11.24 -1.96 2.96
CA THR A 64 -11.68 -1.71 1.58
C THR A 64 -10.57 -1.95 0.55
N LEU A 65 -9.31 -2.05 1.00
CA LEU A 65 -8.17 -2.29 0.12
C LEU A 65 -8.37 -3.52 -0.77
N ARG A 66 -8.17 -3.32 -2.06
CA ARG A 66 -8.08 -4.36 -3.09
C ARG A 66 -6.88 -4.06 -3.98
N CYS A 67 -6.15 -5.11 -4.35
CA CYS A 67 -5.11 -5.07 -5.36
C CYS A 67 -5.51 -6.03 -6.46
N THR A 68 -6.09 -5.53 -7.56
CA THR A 68 -6.56 -6.37 -8.68
C THR A 68 -7.20 -7.70 -8.21
N ASP A 69 -6.55 -8.85 -8.49
CA ASP A 69 -6.96 -10.21 -8.10
C ASP A 69 -6.01 -10.84 -7.06
N GLU A 70 -5.09 -10.04 -6.49
CA GLU A 70 -4.09 -10.49 -5.53
C GLU A 70 -4.53 -10.27 -4.07
N PRO A 71 -4.07 -11.12 -3.13
CA PRO A 71 -4.27 -10.87 -1.71
C PRO A 71 -3.56 -9.58 -1.29
N VAL A 72 -4.17 -8.84 -0.37
CA VAL A 72 -3.57 -7.62 0.19
C VAL A 72 -2.47 -8.02 1.17
N LEU A 73 -1.23 -8.07 0.67
CA LEU A 73 -0.03 -8.34 1.45
C LEU A 73 0.95 -7.19 1.30
N ALA A 74 1.65 -6.83 2.37
CA ALA A 74 2.65 -5.78 2.32
C ALA A 74 3.81 -6.14 1.36
N GLN A 75 4.16 -7.43 1.27
CA GLN A 75 5.14 -7.92 0.29
C GLN A 75 4.70 -7.67 -1.17
N THR A 76 3.39 -7.78 -1.45
CA THR A 76 2.82 -7.56 -2.79
C THR A 76 2.87 -6.08 -3.17
N LEU A 77 2.88 -5.17 -2.20
CA LEU A 77 3.13 -3.75 -2.43
C LEU A 77 4.63 -3.45 -2.63
N LEU A 78 5.52 -4.11 -1.89
CA LEU A 78 6.97 -3.82 -1.96
C LEU A 78 7.57 -4.09 -3.35
N MET A 79 7.07 -5.11 -4.06
CA MET A 79 7.60 -5.48 -5.38
C MET A 79 7.33 -4.42 -6.46
N PRO A 80 6.10 -3.90 -6.65
CA PRO A 80 5.84 -2.74 -7.50
C PRO A 80 6.61 -1.47 -7.12
N LEU A 81 6.98 -1.30 -5.85
CA LEU A 81 7.77 -0.14 -5.40
C LEU A 81 9.24 -0.21 -5.82
N LYS A 82 9.78 -1.40 -6.11
CA LYS A 82 11.17 -1.56 -6.55
C LYS A 82 11.55 -0.66 -7.73
N PRO A 83 10.83 -0.69 -8.88
CA PRO A 83 11.13 0.22 -9.98
C PRO A 83 10.81 1.69 -9.66
N VAL A 84 9.79 1.96 -8.82
CA VAL A 84 9.40 3.33 -8.45
C VAL A 84 10.47 4.02 -7.61
N LEU A 85 11.06 3.30 -6.66
CA LEU A 85 12.09 3.78 -5.74
C LEU A 85 13.52 3.46 -6.21
N SER A 86 13.68 2.89 -7.40
CA SER A 86 14.98 2.48 -7.97
C SER A 86 15.79 1.57 -7.03
N MET A 87 15.12 0.63 -6.36
CA MET A 87 15.75 -0.27 -5.40
C MET A 87 16.53 -1.40 -6.10
N SER A 88 17.72 -1.70 -5.57
CA SER A 88 18.49 -2.88 -5.97
C SER A 88 17.86 -4.17 -5.41
N ASP A 89 18.26 -5.33 -5.94
CA ASP A 89 17.81 -6.63 -5.41
C ASP A 89 18.18 -6.82 -3.94
N ALA A 90 19.38 -6.37 -3.54
CA ALA A 90 19.85 -6.44 -2.16
C ALA A 90 18.99 -5.55 -1.25
N THR A 91 18.70 -4.32 -1.68
CA THR A 91 17.85 -3.38 -0.93
C THR A 91 16.43 -3.92 -0.73
N VAL A 92 15.86 -4.58 -1.74
CA VAL A 92 14.55 -5.22 -1.61
C VAL A 92 14.60 -6.38 -0.61
N ALA A 93 15.68 -7.17 -0.60
CA ALA A 93 15.84 -8.26 0.35
C ALA A 93 15.97 -7.76 1.81
N GLU A 94 16.71 -6.68 2.03
CA GLU A 94 16.79 -6.01 3.34
C GLU A 94 15.42 -5.51 3.79
N HIS A 95 14.70 -4.79 2.92
CA HIS A 95 13.36 -4.31 3.25
C HIS A 95 12.33 -5.41 3.43
N MET A 96 12.49 -6.58 2.79
CA MET A 96 11.65 -7.74 3.09
C MET A 96 11.88 -8.21 4.54
N GLN A 97 13.12 -8.25 5.02
CA GLN A 97 13.40 -8.62 6.41
C GLN A 97 12.77 -7.62 7.39
N ASP A 98 12.93 -6.31 7.13
CA ASP A 98 12.34 -5.26 7.95
C ASP A 98 10.80 -5.31 7.95
N LEU A 99 10.21 -5.56 6.78
CA LEU A 99 8.77 -5.71 6.60
C LEU A 99 8.23 -6.88 7.42
N TYR A 100 8.88 -8.05 7.34
CA TYR A 100 8.49 -9.21 8.13
C TYR A 100 8.74 -9.05 9.64
N ALA A 101 9.74 -8.28 10.05
CA ALA A 101 9.96 -7.94 11.45
C ALA A 101 8.90 -6.95 12.01
N THR A 102 8.20 -6.23 11.12
CA THR A 102 7.15 -5.27 11.48
C THR A 102 5.76 -5.91 11.60
N LEU A 103 5.50 -6.97 10.82
CA LEU A 103 4.22 -7.71 10.80
C LEU A 103 4.04 -8.63 12.01
#